data_AF-A0A3M6T4V3-F1
#
_entry.id   AF-A0A3M6T4V3-F1
#
_cell.length_a   1.000
_cell.length_b   1.000
_cell.length_c   1.000
_cell.angle_alpha   90.00
_cell.angle_beta   90.00
_cell.angle_gamma   90.00
#
_symmetry.space_group_name_H-M   'P 1'
#
loop_
_entity.id
_entity.type
_entity.pdbx_description
1 polymer ?
#
loop_
_entity_poly.entity_id
_entity_poly.type
_entity_poly.pdbx_seq_one_letter_code
_entity_poly.pdbx_strand_id
1 'polypeptide(L)'
;MKRLSGDKRKQVEDFKYLRSYIASTEHDVHSRLGKVWDALDQLDKIWKSNLPANLKRNFFREGVEPVLLYGSVSWTLTISGKENRRSIH
;
A
#
# COMPACT_ATOMS: atom_id res chain seq x y z
N MET A 1 -26.21 17.52 -20.63
CA MET A 1 -25.19 16.49 -20.95
C MET A 1 -25.91 15.17 -21.21
N LYS A 2 -26.05 14.75 -22.47
CA LYS A 2 -26.77 13.50 -22.85
C LYS A 2 -25.86 12.29 -22.63
N ARG A 3 -26.35 11.26 -21.93
CA ARG A 3 -25.65 9.97 -21.77
C ARG A 3 -25.92 9.10 -23.00
N LEU A 4 -24.87 8.52 -23.58
CA LEU A 4 -24.97 7.52 -24.64
C LEU A 4 -25.40 6.17 -24.04
N SER A 5 -26.36 5.55 -24.70
CA SER A 5 -26.93 4.20 -24.56
C SER A 5 -26.33 3.24 -23.51
N GLY A 6 -27.10 2.98 -22.46
CA GLY A 6 -27.63 1.64 -22.12
C GLY A 6 -26.73 0.47 -21.67
N ASP A 7 -25.40 0.53 -21.72
CA ASP A 7 -24.59 -0.60 -21.25
C ASP A 7 -24.47 -0.63 -19.71
N LYS A 8 -25.03 -1.68 -19.08
CA LYS A 8 -24.84 -1.98 -17.65
C LYS A 8 -23.37 -2.31 -17.40
N ARG A 9 -22.57 -1.30 -17.06
CA ARG A 9 -21.17 -1.49 -16.65
C ARG A 9 -21.12 -2.18 -15.29
N LYS A 10 -20.27 -3.21 -15.17
CA LYS A 10 -20.03 -3.89 -13.88
C LYS A 10 -19.42 -2.90 -12.90
N GLN A 11 -20.10 -2.66 -11.80
CA GLN A 11 -19.55 -1.95 -10.67
C GLN A 11 -18.55 -2.87 -9.96
N VAL A 12 -17.34 -2.39 -9.71
CA VAL A 12 -16.31 -3.11 -8.95
C VAL A 12 -16.12 -2.36 -7.64
N GLU A 13 -16.08 -3.10 -6.53
CA GLU A 13 -16.01 -2.50 -5.18
C GLU A 13 -14.69 -1.79 -4.90
N ASP A 14 -13.57 -2.34 -5.39
CA ASP A 14 -12.26 -1.73 -5.28
C ASP A 14 -11.51 -1.82 -6.61
N PHE A 15 -10.83 -0.75 -6.97
CA PHE A 15 -10.11 -0.63 -8.23
C PHE A 15 -8.63 -0.41 -7.94
N LYS A 16 -7.79 -1.14 -8.67
CA LYS A 16 -6.35 -1.00 -8.58
C LYS A 16 -5.86 0.06 -9.58
N TYR A 17 -5.68 1.29 -9.12
CA TYR A 17 -5.11 2.37 -9.92
C TYR A 17 -3.62 2.53 -9.61
N LEU A 18 -2.76 2.46 -10.64
CA LEU A 18 -1.29 2.59 -10.49
C LEU A 18 -0.72 1.69 -9.37
N ARG A 19 -1.21 0.44 -9.31
CA ARG A 19 -0.86 -0.57 -8.29
C ARG A 19 -1.33 -0.26 -6.86
N SER A 20 -2.10 0.81 -6.67
CA SER A 20 -2.72 1.20 -5.41
C SER A 20 -4.20 0.83 -5.38
N TYR A 21 -4.71 0.36 -4.24
CA TYR A 21 -6.15 0.25 -4.01
C TYR A 21 -6.71 1.62 -3.64
N ILE A 22 -7.79 2.03 -4.29
CA ILE A 22 -8.36 3.37 -4.12
C ILE A 22 -9.57 3.40 -3.18
N ALA A 23 -10.23 2.26 -2.95
CA ALA A 23 -11.41 2.22 -2.09
C ALA A 23 -11.05 2.34 -0.60
N SER A 24 -9.90 1.79 -0.19
CA SER A 24 -9.45 1.80 1.21
C SER A 24 -7.93 1.92 1.31
N THR A 25 -7.47 2.93 2.06
CA THR A 25 -6.06 3.08 2.44
C THR A 25 -5.57 1.86 3.23
N GLU A 26 -6.39 1.31 4.13
CA GLU A 26 -6.03 0.12 4.91
C GLU A 26 -5.77 -1.10 4.01
N HIS A 27 -6.62 -1.31 3.02
CA HIS A 27 -6.46 -2.41 2.07
C HIS A 27 -5.17 -2.24 1.23
N ASP A 28 -4.87 -1.02 0.81
CA ASP A 28 -3.63 -0.70 0.09
C ASP A 28 -2.37 -0.94 0.94
N VAL A 29 -2.38 -0.47 2.19
CA VAL A 29 -1.29 -0.67 3.15
C VAL A 29 -1.06 -2.17 3.38
N HIS A 30 -2.12 -2.94 3.66
CA HIS A 30 -2.00 -4.37 3.92
C HIS A 30 -1.43 -5.12 2.71
N SER A 31 -1.92 -4.79 1.51
CA SER A 31 -1.43 -5.38 0.26
C SER A 31 0.04 -5.05 -0.04
N ARG A 32 0.53 -3.89 0.41
CA ARG A 32 1.94 -3.50 0.27
C ARG A 32 2.82 -4.15 1.32
N LEU A 33 2.33 -4.30 2.55
CA LEU A 33 3.04 -5.03 3.61
C LEU A 33 3.35 -6.47 3.19
N GLY A 34 2.41 -7.16 2.53
CA GLY A 34 2.68 -8.48 1.96
C GLY A 34 3.87 -8.48 0.99
N LYS A 35 3.91 -7.52 0.05
CA LYS A 35 5.04 -7.39 -0.90
C LYS A 35 6.36 -7.00 -0.23
N VAL A 36 6.29 -6.22 0.85
CA VAL A 36 7.45 -5.84 1.66
C VAL A 36 8.03 -7.08 2.33
N TRP A 37 7.20 -7.96 2.87
CA TRP A 37 7.65 -9.24 3.41
C TRP A 37 8.29 -10.12 2.33
N ASP A 38 7.68 -10.24 1.15
CA ASP A 38 8.27 -10.97 0.02
C ASP A 38 9.62 -10.39 -0.42
N ALA A 39 9.77 -9.07 -0.41
CA ALA A 39 11.03 -8.39 -0.73
C ALA A 39 12.10 -8.61 0.35
N LEU A 40 11.70 -8.60 1.63
CA LEU A 40 12.59 -8.90 2.75
C LEU A 40 13.08 -10.35 2.72
N ASP A 41 12.20 -11.29 2.39
CA ASP A 41 12.54 -12.71 2.25
C ASP A 41 13.57 -12.93 1.13
N GLN A 42 13.42 -12.24 -0.01
CA GLN A 42 14.41 -12.27 -1.09
C GLN A 42 15.79 -11.75 -0.67
N LEU A 43 15.86 -10.90 0.36
CA LEU A 43 17.12 -10.40 0.92
C LEU A 43 17.75 -11.34 1.96
N ASP A 44 17.16 -12.50 2.26
CA ASP A 44 17.66 -13.47 3.26
C ASP A 44 19.16 -13.80 3.10
N LYS A 45 19.59 -14.04 1.86
CA LYS A 45 21.00 -14.33 1.54
C LYS A 45 21.91 -13.14 1.88
N ILE A 46 21.44 -11.92 1.65
CA ILE A 46 22.18 -10.68 1.98
C ILE A 46 22.26 -10.53 3.50
N TRP A 47 21.18 -10.80 4.23
CA TRP A 47 21.18 -10.76 5.69
C TRP A 47 22.17 -11.74 6.32
N LYS A 48 22.22 -12.98 5.80
CA LYS A 48 23.11 -14.05 6.26
C LYS A 48 24.56 -13.92 5.77
N SER A 49 24.82 -13.10 4.77
CA SER A 49 26.17 -12.90 4.23
C SER A 49 27.10 -12.16 5.20
N ASN A 50 28.42 -12.24 4.95
CA ASN A 50 29.42 -11.48 5.69
C ASN A 50 29.62 -10.04 5.14
N LEU A 51 28.62 -9.49 4.44
CA LEU A 51 28.71 -8.16 3.86
C LEU A 51 28.73 -7.06 4.95
N PRO A 52 29.39 -5.92 4.67
CA PRO A 52 29.35 -4.76 5.55
C PRO A 52 27.92 -4.28 5.85
N ALA A 53 27.68 -3.83 7.08
CA ALA A 53 26.35 -3.42 7.54
C ALA A 53 25.77 -2.24 6.76
N ASN A 54 26.62 -1.32 6.27
CA ASN A 54 26.21 -0.22 5.39
C ASN A 54 25.66 -0.75 4.06
N LEU A 55 26.29 -1.76 3.48
CA LEU A 55 25.85 -2.33 2.21
C LEU A 55 24.52 -3.09 2.37
N LYS A 56 24.35 -3.84 3.46
CA LYS A 56 23.07 -4.49 3.79
C LYS A 56 21.92 -3.48 3.95
N ARG A 57 22.19 -2.34 4.63
CA ARG A 57 21.24 -1.24 4.72
C ARG A 57 20.90 -0.64 3.36
N ASN A 58 21.88 -0.46 2.48
CA ASN A 58 21.64 0.05 1.14
C ASN A 58 20.73 -0.90 0.35
N PHE A 59 20.94 -2.21 0.42
CA PHE A 59 20.05 -3.18 -0.22
C PHE A 59 18.59 -3.08 0.28
N PHE A 60 18.38 -2.85 1.56
CA PHE A 60 17.04 -2.60 2.09
C PHE A 60 16.43 -1.30 1.59
N ARG A 61 17.19 -0.20 1.61
CA ARG A 61 16.73 1.12 1.14
C ARG A 61 16.38 1.12 -0.34
N GLU A 62 17.10 0.36 -1.15
CA GLU A 62 16.83 0.28 -2.60
C GLU A 62 15.75 -0.77 -2.92
N GLY A 63 15.72 -1.89 -2.21
CA GLY A 63 14.85 -3.03 -2.55
C GLY A 63 13.50 -3.08 -1.83
N VAL A 64 13.41 -2.53 -0.63
CA VAL A 64 12.24 -2.69 0.25
C VAL A 64 11.54 -1.37 0.51
N GLU A 65 12.30 -0.32 0.82
CA GLU A 65 11.77 1.00 1.17
C GLU A 65 10.84 1.60 0.08
N PRO A 66 11.13 1.50 -1.23
CA PRO A 66 10.24 2.03 -2.26
C PRO A 66 8.91 1.25 -2.34
N VAL A 67 8.91 -0.04 -2.01
CA VAL A 67 7.70 -0.87 -2.01
C VAL A 67 6.75 -0.44 -0.89
N LEU A 68 7.32 -0.14 0.28
CA LEU A 68 6.59 0.33 1.45
C LEU A 68 6.07 1.77 1.27
N LEU A 69 6.94 2.68 0.81
CA LEU A 69 6.66 4.11 0.80
C LEU A 69 5.88 4.59 -0.42
N TYR A 70 5.79 3.79 -1.49
CA TYR A 70 5.02 4.18 -2.66
C TYR A 70 3.55 4.38 -2.28
N GLY A 71 3.04 5.59 -2.51
CA GLY A 71 1.66 5.96 -2.16
C GLY A 71 1.44 6.39 -0.72
N SER A 72 2.48 6.36 0.13
CA SER A 72 2.38 6.80 1.54
C SER A 72 1.90 8.25 1.70
N VAL A 73 2.29 9.13 0.77
CA VAL A 73 1.81 10.53 0.72
C VAL A 73 0.31 10.67 0.47
N SER A 74 -0.32 9.62 -0.09
CA SER A 74 -1.76 9.57 -0.37
C SER A 74 -2.54 8.76 0.66
N TRP A 75 -1.86 8.11 1.60
CA TRP A 75 -2.53 7.40 2.67
C TRP A 75 -3.19 8.40 3.60
N THR A 76 -4.52 8.30 3.68
CA THR A 76 -5.26 9.11 4.63
C THR A 76 -4.94 8.58 6.01
N LEU A 77 -4.21 9.37 6.81
CA LEU A 77 -4.07 9.12 8.23
C LEU A 77 -5.43 9.38 8.86
N THR A 78 -6.29 8.36 8.89
CA THR A 78 -7.42 8.36 9.81
C THR A 78 -6.82 8.30 11.21
N ILE A 79 -6.64 9.47 11.83
CA ILE A 79 -6.54 9.57 13.27
C ILE A 79 -7.83 8.96 13.79
N SER A 80 -7.81 7.67 14.08
CA SER A 80 -8.83 7.04 14.89
C SER A 80 -8.86 7.83 16.21
N GLY A 81 -9.92 8.60 16.41
CA GLY A 81 -10.03 9.46 17.59
C GLY A 81 -10.84 10.74 17.45
N LYS A 82 -11.37 11.10 16.27
CA LYS A 82 -12.47 12.08 16.23
C LYS A 82 -13.76 11.39 15.81
N GLU A 83 -14.52 11.08 16.87
CA GLU A 83 -15.98 11.03 16.92
C GLU A 83 -16.67 9.69 16.59
N ASN A 84 -17.33 9.01 17.52
CA ASN A 84 -18.27 9.52 18.54
C ASN A 84 -19.24 10.63 18.06
N ARG A 85 -19.46 10.77 16.74
CA ARG A 85 -20.47 11.69 16.13
C ARG A 85 -21.63 10.94 15.47
N ARG A 86 -21.86 9.68 15.86
CA ARG A 86 -23.05 8.94 15.44
C ARG A 86 -23.80 8.29 16.59
N SER A 87 -23.75 8.90 17.77
CA SER A 87 -24.63 8.54 18.90
C SER A 87 -25.48 9.74 19.37
N ILE A 88 -25.86 10.61 18.43
CA ILE A 88 -26.83 11.69 18.66
C ILE A 88 -27.75 11.86 17.45
N HIS A 89 -28.43 10.81 17.00
CA HIS A 89 -29.68 10.91 16.25
C HIS A 89 -30.63 9.86 16.82
#